data_AF-Q1QGY2-F1
#
_entry.id   AF-Q1QGY2-F1
#
_cell.length_a   1.000
_cell.length_b   1.000
_cell.length_c   1.000
_cell.angle_alpha   90.00
_cell.angle_beta   90.00
_cell.angle_gamma   90.00
#
_symmetry.space_group_name_H-M   'P 1'
#
loop_
_entity.id
_entity.type
_entity.pdbx_description
1 polymer ?
#
loop_
_entity_poly.entity_id
_entity_poly.type
_entity_poly.pdbx_seq_one_letter_code
_entity_poly.pdbx_strand_id
1 'polypeptide(L)'
;MTVSLSSRIKRFKEGKALRRKTPREAHAELAGSPSRNVVAILAESDPDRVPELVPERYARMSLNPLAFLRGAAAVMATDLATQPTAGISVQAGGDSHLMNFGAFVPAPPRGAPLQLRWRQHCRCRRRDGQFGCLSKKR
;
A
#
# COMPACT_ATOMS: atom_id res chain seq x y z
N MET A 1 -9.68 -3.45 -22.84
CA MET A 1 -9.80 -4.81 -22.28
C MET A 1 -10.93 -4.81 -21.26
N THR A 2 -12.07 -5.40 -21.59
CA THR A 2 -13.22 -5.56 -20.68
C THR A 2 -12.97 -6.76 -19.79
N VAL A 3 -12.74 -6.53 -18.50
CA VAL A 3 -12.60 -7.62 -17.52
C VAL A 3 -13.99 -8.20 -17.26
N SER A 4 -14.24 -9.44 -17.69
CA SER A 4 -15.44 -10.17 -17.33
C SER A 4 -15.35 -10.58 -15.85
N LEU A 5 -16.13 -9.92 -15.00
CA LEU A 5 -16.17 -10.20 -13.58
C LEU A 5 -17.11 -11.39 -13.32
N SER A 6 -16.65 -12.40 -12.59
CA SER A 6 -17.47 -13.54 -12.15
C SER A 6 -18.65 -13.10 -11.27
N SER A 7 -19.58 -14.00 -10.92
CA SER A 7 -20.67 -13.61 -10.01
C SER A 7 -20.13 -13.25 -8.62
N ARG A 8 -20.83 -12.34 -7.91
CA ARG A 8 -20.46 -11.95 -6.54
C ARG A 8 -20.39 -13.17 -5.61
N ILE A 9 -21.32 -14.11 -5.74
CA ILE A 9 -21.37 -15.33 -4.94
C ILE A 9 -20.12 -16.19 -5.20
N LYS A 10 -19.71 -16.34 -6.47
CA LYS A 10 -18.51 -17.09 -6.83
C LYS A 10 -17.25 -16.47 -6.21
N ARG A 11 -17.04 -15.15 -6.38
CA ARG A 11 -15.90 -14.44 -5.77
C ARG A 11 -15.87 -14.55 -4.24
N PHE A 12 -17.04 -14.47 -3.60
CA PHE A 12 -17.14 -14.61 -2.15
C PHE A 12 -16.74 -16.02 -1.68
N LYS A 13 -17.20 -17.07 -2.39
CA LYS A 13 -16.81 -18.46 -2.11
C LYS A 13 -15.30 -18.66 -2.31
N GLU A 14 -14.73 -18.14 -3.39
CA GLU A 14 -13.29 -18.17 -3.67
C GLU A 14 -12.48 -17.47 -2.56
N GLY A 15 -12.90 -16.27 -2.15
CA GLY A 15 -12.28 -15.54 -1.05
C GLY A 15 -12.35 -16.27 0.30
N LYS A 16 -13.48 -16.93 0.60
CA LYS A 16 -13.59 -17.80 1.79
C LYS A 16 -12.65 -19.00 1.70
N ALA A 17 -12.53 -19.63 0.54
CA ALA A 17 -11.66 -20.80 0.36
C ALA A 17 -10.18 -20.48 0.59
N LEU A 18 -9.73 -19.26 0.27
CA LEU A 18 -8.35 -18.82 0.52
C LEU A 18 -7.97 -18.81 2.00
N ARG A 19 -8.94 -18.65 2.91
CA ARG A 19 -8.68 -18.72 4.36
C ARG A 19 -8.19 -20.10 4.82
N ARG A 20 -8.47 -21.15 4.05
CA ARG A 20 -7.92 -22.49 4.32
C ARG A 20 -6.44 -22.60 3.96
N LYS A 21 -5.98 -21.81 2.99
CA LYS A 21 -4.57 -21.78 2.56
C LYS A 21 -3.75 -20.84 3.43
N THR A 22 -4.31 -19.67 3.72
CA THR A 22 -3.71 -18.65 4.58
C THR A 22 -4.72 -18.27 5.66
N PRO A 23 -4.70 -18.96 6.82
CA PRO A 23 -5.55 -18.61 7.97
C PRO A 23 -5.28 -17.18 8.45
N ARG A 24 -6.24 -16.56 9.14
CA ARG A 24 -6.08 -15.17 9.61
C ARG A 24 -5.03 -15.07 10.70
N GLU A 25 -4.98 -16.11 11.53
CA GLU A 25 -4.07 -16.30 12.64
C GLU A 25 -2.62 -16.38 12.15
N ALA A 26 -2.38 -16.80 10.89
CA ALA A 26 -1.04 -16.80 10.30
C ALA A 26 -0.46 -15.38 10.11
N HIS A 27 -1.28 -14.33 10.23
CA HIS A 27 -0.84 -12.94 10.19
C HIS A 27 -0.64 -12.33 11.59
N ALA A 28 -0.82 -13.10 12.67
CA ALA A 28 -0.67 -12.59 14.04
C ALA A 28 0.79 -12.30 14.39
N GLU A 29 1.70 -13.08 13.84
CA GLU A 29 3.13 -12.95 14.08
C GLU A 29 3.82 -12.21 12.94
N LEU A 30 4.73 -11.31 13.28
CA LEU A 30 5.57 -10.65 12.29
C LEU A 30 6.72 -11.59 11.89
N ALA A 31 6.58 -12.24 10.74
CA ALA A 31 7.68 -13.01 10.14
C ALA A 31 8.82 -12.12 9.62
N GLY A 32 10.08 -12.54 9.77
CA GLY A 32 11.25 -11.83 9.22
C GLY A 32 12.27 -11.46 10.30
N SER A 33 13.37 -10.81 9.89
CA SER A 33 14.45 -10.51 10.82
C SER A 33 14.07 -9.37 11.78
N PRO A 34 14.21 -9.57 13.10
CA PRO A 34 14.13 -8.48 14.08
C PRO A 34 15.26 -7.45 13.91
N SER A 35 16.38 -7.85 13.28
CA SER A 35 17.60 -7.04 13.17
C SER A 35 17.67 -6.14 11.92
N ARG A 36 16.54 -5.84 11.29
CA ARG A 36 16.50 -4.93 10.13
C ARG A 36 16.99 -3.54 10.50
N ASN A 37 17.83 -2.95 9.64
CA ASN A 37 18.29 -1.58 9.83
C ASN A 37 17.21 -0.60 9.35
N VAL A 38 16.37 -0.15 10.29
CA VAL A 38 15.26 0.77 9.99
C VAL A 38 15.73 2.09 9.39
N VAL A 39 16.88 2.61 9.81
CA VAL A 39 17.40 3.90 9.30
C VAL A 39 17.86 3.75 7.86
N ALA A 40 18.54 2.64 7.52
CA ALA A 40 18.96 2.36 6.15
C ALA A 40 17.76 2.26 5.20
N ILE A 41 16.69 1.56 5.61
CA ILE A 41 15.45 1.45 4.83
C ILE A 41 14.82 2.83 4.57
N LEU A 42 14.84 3.74 5.57
CA LEU A 42 14.32 5.09 5.39
C LEU A 42 15.19 5.92 4.44
N ALA A 43 16.51 5.77 4.56
CA ALA A 43 17.52 6.48 3.78
C ALA A 43 17.51 6.12 2.30
N GLU A 44 17.14 4.88 1.94
CA GLU A 44 16.96 4.46 0.53
C GLU A 44 15.96 5.35 -0.24
N SER A 45 15.00 5.97 0.48
CA SER A 45 14.00 6.87 -0.12
C SER A 45 14.36 8.36 -0.09
N ASP A 46 15.46 8.74 0.56
CA ASP A 46 15.84 10.16 0.70
C ASP A 46 16.29 10.82 -0.61
N PRO A 47 17.01 10.15 -1.54
CA PRO A 47 17.42 10.77 -2.80
C PRO A 47 16.28 11.26 -3.69
N ASP A 48 15.08 10.70 -3.53
CA ASP A 48 13.87 11.09 -4.28
C ASP A 48 13.10 12.24 -3.61
N ARG A 49 13.56 12.74 -2.45
CA ARG A 49 12.93 13.81 -1.68
C ARG A 49 13.60 15.15 -1.93
N VAL A 50 12.92 16.21 -1.53
CA VAL A 50 13.48 17.56 -1.45
C VAL A 50 14.57 17.56 -0.36
N PRO A 51 15.85 17.73 -0.70
CA PRO A 51 16.97 17.51 0.22
C PRO A 51 16.88 18.33 1.51
N GLU A 52 16.42 19.57 1.41
CA GLU A 52 16.30 20.52 2.53
C GLU A 52 15.25 20.08 3.57
N LEU A 53 14.30 19.23 3.17
CA LEU A 53 13.24 18.71 4.04
C LEU A 53 13.57 17.35 4.65
N VAL A 54 14.67 16.71 4.25
CA VAL A 54 15.10 15.43 4.82
C VAL A 54 15.42 15.55 6.32
N PRO A 55 16.15 16.58 6.80
CA PRO A 55 16.37 16.77 8.23
C PRO A 55 15.05 16.96 9.01
N GLU A 56 14.12 17.74 8.47
CA GLU A 56 12.81 18.00 9.10
C GLU A 56 11.98 16.72 9.22
N ARG A 57 12.03 15.84 8.21
CA ARG A 57 11.41 14.51 8.27
C ARG A 57 11.92 13.73 9.47
N TYR A 58 13.24 13.60 9.63
CA TYR A 58 13.82 12.84 10.73
C TYR A 58 13.54 13.50 12.09
N ALA A 59 13.62 14.83 12.18
CA ALA A 59 13.29 15.57 13.40
C ALA A 59 11.85 15.27 13.86
N ARG A 60 10.87 15.30 12.94
CA ARG A 60 9.47 14.98 13.25
C ARG A 60 9.27 13.52 13.61
N MET A 61 9.92 12.59 12.90
CA MET A 61 9.81 11.15 13.17
C MET A 61 10.38 10.77 14.54
N SER A 62 11.42 11.45 15.01
CA SER A 62 12.08 11.16 16.28
C SER A 62 11.33 11.66 17.52
N LEU A 63 10.23 12.42 17.36
CA LEU A 63 9.50 13.01 18.48
C LEU A 63 8.89 11.97 19.43
N ASN A 64 8.34 10.88 18.90
CA ASN A 64 7.74 9.79 19.67
C ASN A 64 7.46 8.57 18.76
N PRO A 65 7.15 7.39 19.33
CA PRO A 65 6.92 6.17 18.56
C PRO A 65 5.78 6.29 17.52
N LEU A 66 4.70 7.01 17.83
CA LEU A 66 3.60 7.21 16.90
C LEU A 66 4.03 8.06 15.69
N ALA A 67 4.80 9.13 15.93
CA ALA A 67 5.34 9.98 14.89
C ALA A 67 6.30 9.22 13.97
N PHE A 68 7.12 8.33 14.53
CA PHE A 68 7.97 7.41 13.77
C PHE A 68 7.14 6.54 12.81
N LEU A 69 6.10 5.86 13.32
CA LEU A 69 5.25 4.98 12.51
C LEU A 69 4.57 5.72 11.34
N ARG A 70 4.21 7.00 11.52
CA ARG A 70 3.64 7.84 10.45
C ARG A 70 4.63 8.11 9.31
N GLY A 71 5.94 8.15 9.58
CA GLY A 71 6.99 8.35 8.58
C GLY A 71 7.66 7.07 8.07
N ALA A 72 7.30 5.91 8.63
CA ALA A 72 7.98 4.63 8.42
C ALA A 72 7.29 3.70 7.42
N ALA A 73 6.59 4.24 6.41
CA ALA A 73 5.87 3.45 5.41
C ALA A 73 6.76 2.41 4.68
N ALA A 74 8.00 2.77 4.37
CA ALA A 74 8.96 1.85 3.76
C ALA A 74 9.31 0.68 4.70
N VAL A 75 9.51 0.95 5.99
CA VAL A 75 9.77 -0.09 7.00
C VAL A 75 8.57 -1.02 7.11
N MET A 76 7.35 -0.48 7.21
CA MET A 76 6.13 -1.29 7.23
C MET A 76 5.95 -2.14 5.96
N ALA A 77 6.35 -1.62 4.80
CA ALA A 77 6.29 -2.39 3.56
C ALA A 77 7.31 -3.54 3.56
N THR A 78 8.52 -3.32 4.08
CA THR A 78 9.54 -4.36 4.27
C THR A 78 9.04 -5.44 5.24
N ASP A 79 8.41 -5.02 6.35
CA ASP A 79 7.84 -5.91 7.36
C ASP A 79 6.76 -6.82 6.77
N LEU A 80 5.94 -6.27 5.88
CA LEU A 80 4.87 -6.99 5.22
C LEU A 80 5.34 -7.86 4.03
N ALA A 81 6.54 -7.62 3.50
CA ALA A 81 7.02 -8.29 2.30
C ALA A 81 7.21 -9.81 2.48
N THR A 82 7.57 -10.23 3.69
CA THR A 82 7.80 -11.63 4.08
C THR A 82 6.58 -12.30 4.70
N GLN A 83 5.46 -11.58 4.89
CA GLN A 83 4.27 -12.14 5.52
C GLN A 83 3.52 -13.09 4.59
N PRO A 84 2.74 -14.04 5.14
CA PRO A 84 1.82 -14.84 4.36
C PRO A 84 0.93 -13.94 3.49
N THR A 85 0.66 -14.38 2.26
CA THR A 85 -0.23 -13.64 1.35
C THR A 85 -1.50 -14.43 1.10
N ALA A 86 -2.64 -13.74 1.04
CA ALA A 86 -3.91 -14.38 0.71
C ALA A 86 -4.03 -14.76 -0.79
N GLY A 87 -3.06 -14.37 -1.62
CA GLY A 87 -3.06 -14.64 -3.07
C GLY A 87 -4.02 -13.80 -3.90
N ILE A 88 -4.64 -12.75 -3.32
CA ILE A 88 -5.49 -11.81 -4.05
C ILE A 88 -4.73 -10.50 -4.25
N SER A 89 -4.63 -10.06 -5.51
CA SER A 89 -4.17 -8.71 -5.81
C SER A 89 -5.27 -7.71 -5.45
N VAL A 90 -4.96 -6.81 -4.52
CA VAL A 90 -5.83 -5.71 -4.15
C VAL A 90 -5.18 -4.39 -4.52
N GLN A 91 -6.01 -3.43 -4.90
CA GLN A 91 -5.57 -2.05 -5.01
C GLN A 91 -5.76 -1.39 -3.64
N ALA A 92 -4.65 -1.00 -3.01
CA ALA A 92 -4.65 -0.29 -1.74
C ALA A 92 -4.05 1.11 -1.93
N GLY A 93 -4.68 2.12 -1.33
CA GLY A 93 -4.18 3.49 -1.31
C GLY A 93 -4.07 3.99 0.13
N GLY A 94 -2.93 4.55 0.52
CA GLY A 94 -2.74 5.16 1.85
C GLY A 94 -3.52 6.46 2.06
N ASP A 95 -4.17 6.94 0.99
CA ASP A 95 -4.95 8.17 0.94
C ASP A 95 -6.43 7.86 0.67
N SER A 96 -6.91 6.70 1.13
CA SER A 96 -8.26 6.17 0.85
C SER A 96 -9.37 6.93 1.58
N HIS A 97 -9.32 8.26 1.62
CA HIS A 97 -10.52 9.04 1.56
C HIS A 97 -11.03 8.98 0.12
N LEU A 98 -12.22 8.39 -0.10
CA LEU A 98 -12.90 8.38 -1.40
C LEU A 98 -12.99 9.79 -2.02
N MET A 99 -12.97 10.83 -1.18
CA MET A 99 -12.96 12.25 -1.56
C MET A 99 -11.68 12.70 -2.29
N ASN A 100 -10.54 12.07 -2.05
CA ASN A 100 -9.28 12.39 -2.74
C ASN A 100 -9.24 11.85 -4.18
N PHE A 101 -10.23 11.04 -4.57
CA PHE A 101 -10.40 10.52 -5.93
C PHE A 101 -11.41 11.31 -6.78
N GLY A 102 -11.84 12.49 -6.32
CA GLY A 102 -12.71 13.35 -7.11
C GLY A 102 -14.16 12.88 -7.19
N ALA A 103 -14.65 12.13 -6.20
CA ALA A 103 -16.05 11.73 -6.06
C ALA A 103 -16.96 12.91 -5.62
N PHE A 104 -16.89 14.03 -6.34
CA PHE A 104 -17.73 15.22 -6.13
C PHE A 104 -19.03 15.17 -6.95
N VAL A 105 -19.21 14.14 -7.77
CA VAL A 105 -20.40 13.93 -8.60
C VAL A 105 -21.36 12.94 -7.92
N PRO A 106 -22.68 13.22 -7.90
CA PRO A 106 -23.69 12.27 -7.47
C PRO A 106 -23.50 10.92 -8.17
N ALA A 107 -23.64 9.84 -7.41
CA ALA A 107 -23.42 8.49 -7.92
C ALA A 107 -24.23 8.26 -9.20
N PRO A 108 -23.60 7.85 -10.31
CA PRO A 108 -24.34 7.53 -11.52
C PRO A 108 -25.17 6.25 -11.31
N PRO A 109 -26.26 6.05 -12.07
CA PRO A 109 -27.12 4.88 -11.95
C PRO A 109 -26.31 3.57 -12.04
N ARG A 110 -26.78 2.55 -11.31
CA ARG A 110 -26.08 1.25 -11.14
C ARG A 110 -25.62 0.70 -12.49
N GLY A 111 -24.31 0.54 -12.66
CA GLY A 111 -23.68 -0.03 -13.85
C GLY A 111 -22.91 0.97 -14.72
N ALA A 112 -23.01 2.27 -14.44
CA ALA A 112 -22.16 3.25 -15.11
C ALA A 112 -20.71 3.16 -14.62
N PRO A 113 -19.70 3.17 -15.52
CA PRO A 113 -18.30 3.17 -15.12
C PRO A 113 -18.00 4.48 -14.38
N LEU A 114 -17.65 4.37 -13.10
CA LEU A 114 -17.05 5.48 -12.37
C LEU A 114 -15.71 5.80 -13.05
N GLN A 115 -15.66 6.90 -13.82
CA GLN A 115 -14.41 7.42 -14.33
C GLN A 115 -13.65 8.09 -13.18
N LEU A 116 -13.06 7.27 -12.31
CA LEU A 116 -12.04 7.73 -11.39
C LEU A 116 -10.82 8.12 -12.22
N ARG A 117 -10.72 9.39 -12.59
CA ARG A 117 -9.51 9.94 -13.20
C ARG A 117 -8.43 9.94 -12.14
N TRP A 118 -7.56 8.94 -12.20
CA TRP A 118 -6.33 8.90 -11.40
C TRP A 118 -5.46 10.12 -11.70
N ARG A 119 -5.52 11.14 -10.85
CA ARG A 119 -4.47 12.18 -10.82
C ARG A 119 -3.27 11.78 -9.95
N GLN A 120 -3.34 10.66 -9.23
CA GLN A 120 -2.19 10.10 -8.52
C GLN A 120 -1.50 9.03 -9.37
N HIS A 121 -0.40 9.41 -10.01
CA HIS A 121 0.47 8.52 -10.79
C HIS A 121 1.43 7.70 -9.88
N CYS A 122 1.00 7.18 -8.71
CA CYS A 122 1.83 6.19 -8.01
C CYS A 122 1.58 4.81 -8.61
N ARG A 123 2.48 4.40 -9.53
CA ARG A 123 2.59 2.99 -9.92
C ARG A 123 3.40 2.27 -8.85
N CYS A 124 2.74 1.61 -7.92
CA CYS A 124 3.40 0.55 -7.14
C CYS A 124 3.69 -0.62 -8.08
N ARG A 125 4.95 -0.78 -8.51
CA ARG A 125 5.44 -2.02 -9.11
C ARG A 125 6.32 -2.72 -8.08
N ARG A 126 6.11 -4.03 -7.87
CA ARG A 126 7.18 -4.90 -7.36
C ARG A 126 8.26 -4.95 -8.43
N ARG A 127 9.45 -4.42 -8.14
CA ARG A 127 10.70 -4.84 -8.78
C ARG A 127 11.50 -5.54 -7.69
N ASP A 128 11.92 -6.77 -7.95
CA ASP A 128 12.98 -7.46 -7.20
C ASP A 128 12.80 -7.45 -5.67
N GLY A 129 11.56 -7.70 -5.20
CA GLY A 129 11.27 -7.81 -3.77
C GLY A 129 11.14 -6.48 -3.00
N GLN A 130 11.36 -5.33 -3.64
CA GLN A 130 11.19 -4.01 -3.01
C GLN A 130 9.84 -3.37 -3.39
N PHE A 131 9.17 -2.79 -2.40
CA PHE A 131 7.99 -1.95 -2.55
C PHE A 131 8.44 -0.49 -2.68
N GLY A 132 8.39 0.06 -3.89
CA GLY A 132 8.70 1.48 -4.15
C GLY A 132 7.54 2.23 -4.81
N CYS A 133 7.20 3.43 -4.31
CA CYS A 133 6.38 4.39 -5.06
C CYS A 133 7.32 5.08 -6.06
N LEU A 134 7.26 4.66 -7.32
CA LEU A 134 7.94 5.39 -8.40
C LEU A 134 7.22 6.74 -8.57
N SER A 135 7.81 7.81 -8.05
CA SER A 135 7.46 9.16 -8.49
C SER A 135 8.01 9.31 -9.91
N LYS A 136 7.11 9.49 -10.89
CA LYS A 136 7.54 9.91 -12.22
C LYS A 136 7.95 11.37 -12.10
N LYS A 137 9.26 11.64 -12.14
CA LYS A 137 9.78 12.95 -12.55
C LYS A 137 9.04 13.35 -13.84
N ARG A 138 8.36 14.49 -13.80
CA ARG A 138 8.01 15.21 -15.02
C ARG A 138 9.24 15.95 -15.49
#